data_AF-A0A552X0Y2-F1
#
_entry.id   AF-A0A552X0Y2-F1
#
_cell.length_a   1.000
_cell.length_b   1.000
_cell.length_c   1.000
_cell.angle_alpha   90.00
_cell.angle_beta   90.00
_cell.angle_gamma   90.00
#
_symmetry.space_group_name_H-M   'P 1'
#
loop_
_entity.id
_entity.type
_entity.pdbx_description
1 polymer ?
#
loop_
_entity_poly.entity_id
_entity_poly.type
_entity_poly.pdbx_seq_one_letter_code
_entity_poly.pdbx_strand_id
1 'polypeptide(L)'
;MVNEGLNAFAQVSWAEVGIFWTSIVLALITVTATALNYLLLRTQKDPEVIVYATPDDKRPSIINLVIENIGPGMAKSVTFKMPDYFPANAFGFESAKKPENMITGPLIFGIPSLGPGAKRVITWGQFGGLKKGLGDEVSSVVCHYTGDRIGLPGQKSLQTECLLDIKSFEATDASDNNWDKKTAKELEKIAKVLTQSATGFKSIKIDCSISRGHAGNNLACFRHVALNQIRRENTVIASVNRKQKMATMSEEVLDLIVNA
;
A
#
# COMPACT_ATOMS: atom_id res chain seq x y z
N MET A 1 23.89 8.70 83.80
CA MET A 1 23.71 7.87 82.60
C MET A 1 22.64 8.43 81.63
N VAL A 2 22.39 9.74 81.59
CA VAL A 2 21.41 10.35 80.64
C VAL A 2 22.10 11.27 79.61
N ASN A 3 23.35 11.68 79.84
CA ASN A 3 24.08 12.60 78.96
C ASN A 3 24.85 11.94 77.80
N GLU A 4 24.98 10.62 77.76
CA GLU A 4 25.68 9.94 76.65
C GLU A 4 24.77 9.72 75.43
N GLY A 5 23.44 9.72 75.60
CA GLY A 5 22.48 9.56 74.50
C GLY A 5 22.25 10.82 73.65
N LEU A 6 22.59 12.01 74.17
CA LEU A 6 22.38 13.30 73.48
C LEU A 6 23.55 13.68 72.55
N ASN A 7 24.76 13.16 72.79
CA ASN A 7 25.94 13.42 71.95
C ASN A 7 26.01 12.54 70.70
N ALA A 8 25.20 11.48 70.61
CA ALA A 8 25.14 10.61 69.44
C ALA A 8 24.47 11.26 68.21
N PHE A 9 23.72 12.35 68.42
CA PHE A 9 23.07 13.10 67.34
C PHE A 9 23.89 14.29 66.82
N ALA A 10 25.07 14.57 67.40
CA ALA A 10 25.81 15.81 67.18
C ALA A 10 26.95 15.73 66.14
N GLN A 11 27.11 14.62 65.42
CA GLN A 11 28.17 14.47 64.41
C GLN A 11 27.69 13.81 63.11
N VAL A 12 26.48 14.12 62.64
CA VAL A 12 26.15 13.81 61.24
C VAL A 12 26.85 14.85 60.37
N SER A 13 27.78 14.41 59.51
CA SER A 13 28.48 15.36 58.63
C SER A 13 27.50 15.90 57.58
N TRP A 14 27.58 17.19 57.24
CA TRP A 14 26.76 17.77 56.15
C TRP A 14 26.93 17.01 54.82
N ALA A 15 28.07 16.36 54.63
CA ALA A 15 28.34 15.48 53.51
C ALA A 15 27.44 14.22 53.53
N GLU A 16 27.24 13.58 54.68
CA GLU A 16 26.34 12.43 54.82
C GLU A 16 24.88 12.78 54.51
N VAL A 17 24.42 13.95 54.97
CA VAL A 17 23.07 14.47 54.63
C VAL A 17 22.97 14.73 53.12
N GLY A 18 23.99 15.33 52.52
CA GLY A 18 24.06 15.54 51.07
C GLY A 18 24.00 14.23 50.28
N ILE A 19 24.79 13.23 50.67
CA ILE A 19 24.82 11.90 50.03
C ILE A 19 23.45 11.22 50.14
N PHE A 20 22.79 11.28 51.31
CA PHE A 20 21.46 10.72 51.50
C PHE A 20 20.43 11.33 50.53
N TRP A 21 20.37 12.65 50.41
CA TRP A 21 19.45 13.32 49.49
C TRP A 21 19.77 13.06 48.02
N THR A 22 21.05 13.04 47.64
CA THR A 22 21.44 12.68 46.26
C THR A 22 21.03 11.25 45.92
N SER A 23 21.11 10.32 46.87
CA SER A 23 20.70 8.93 46.69
C SER A 23 19.19 8.81 46.48
N ILE A 24 18.38 9.58 47.22
CA ILE A 24 16.92 9.65 47.04
C ILE A 24 16.57 10.18 45.65
N VAL A 25 17.20 11.29 45.24
CA VAL A 25 16.95 11.89 43.92
C VAL A 25 17.35 10.93 42.80
N LEU A 26 18.51 10.28 42.92
CA LEU A 26 18.97 9.29 41.95
C LEU A 26 18.01 8.08 41.87
N ALA A 27 17.54 7.59 43.01
CA ALA A 27 16.56 6.51 43.06
C ALA A 27 15.26 6.91 42.36
N LEU A 28 14.75 8.12 42.61
CA LEU A 28 13.55 8.65 41.95
C LEU A 28 13.73 8.72 40.43
N ILE A 29 14.84 9.30 39.95
CA ILE A 29 15.16 9.38 38.53
C ILE A 29 15.20 7.98 37.90
N THR A 30 15.84 7.02 38.58
CA THR A 30 15.96 5.64 38.09
C THR A 30 14.60 4.97 37.98
N VAL A 31 13.73 5.14 38.99
CA VAL A 31 12.36 4.60 38.96
C VAL A 31 11.56 5.21 37.81
N THR A 32 11.62 6.53 37.62
CA THR A 32 10.92 7.21 36.52
C THR A 32 11.44 6.76 35.16
N ALA A 33 12.76 6.70 34.96
CA ALA A 33 13.36 6.22 33.72
C ALA A 33 12.98 4.76 33.41
N THR A 34 12.97 3.90 34.43
CA THR A 34 12.55 2.50 34.30
C THR A 34 11.07 2.40 33.93
N ALA A 35 10.21 3.21 34.54
CA ALA A 35 8.78 3.26 34.23
C ALA A 35 8.53 3.72 32.78
N LEU A 36 9.23 4.75 32.32
CA LEU A 36 9.15 5.24 30.94
C LEU A 36 9.62 4.18 29.94
N ASN A 37 10.76 3.53 30.20
CA ASN A 37 11.26 2.44 29.36
C ASN A 37 10.27 1.27 29.33
N TYR A 38 9.66 0.93 30.46
CA TYR A 38 8.64 -0.11 30.52
C TYR A 38 7.42 0.24 29.65
N LEU A 39 6.90 1.48 29.76
CA LEU A 39 5.77 1.93 28.94
C LEU A 39 6.11 1.93 27.44
N LEU A 40 7.31 2.41 27.07
CA LEU A 40 7.78 2.40 25.68
C LEU A 40 7.84 0.98 25.12
N LEU A 41 8.47 0.05 25.87
CA LEU A 41 8.55 -1.36 25.47
C LEU A 41 7.17 -1.99 25.35
N ARG A 42 6.23 -1.58 26.21
CA ARG A 42 4.85 -2.03 26.14
C ARG A 42 4.16 -1.62 24.86
N THR A 43 4.25 -0.36 24.49
CA THR A 43 3.68 0.12 23.21
C THR A 43 4.34 -0.55 22.00
N GLN A 44 5.62 -0.93 22.10
CA GLN A 44 6.35 -1.61 21.01
C GLN A 44 6.12 -3.12 20.91
N LYS A 45 5.52 -3.76 21.91
CA LYS A 45 5.37 -5.22 21.97
C LYS A 45 3.94 -5.71 22.13
N ASP A 46 3.04 -4.90 22.68
CA ASP A 46 1.65 -5.34 22.86
C ASP A 46 1.00 -5.51 21.47
N PRO A 47 0.41 -6.68 21.16
CA PRO A 47 -0.41 -6.84 19.97
C PRO A 47 -1.75 -6.12 20.15
N GLU A 48 -2.35 -5.72 19.03
CA GLU A 48 -3.65 -5.06 19.03
C GLU A 48 -4.46 -5.55 17.84
N VAL A 49 -5.42 -6.42 18.10
CA VAL A 49 -6.28 -7.01 17.08
C VAL A 49 -7.59 -6.24 17.03
N ILE A 50 -7.94 -5.77 15.84
CA ILE A 50 -9.17 -5.05 15.55
C ILE A 50 -9.96 -5.76 14.46
N VAL A 51 -11.27 -5.58 14.49
CA VAL A 51 -12.20 -6.02 13.45
C VAL A 51 -12.96 -4.81 12.95
N TYR A 52 -12.96 -4.58 11.65
CA TYR A 52 -13.66 -3.45 11.06
C TYR A 52 -14.24 -3.80 9.70
N ALA A 53 -15.32 -3.11 9.32
CA ALA A 53 -15.91 -3.20 8.00
C ALA A 53 -15.27 -2.16 7.08
N THR A 54 -15.04 -2.52 5.81
CA THR A 54 -14.52 -1.59 4.80
C THR A 54 -15.10 -1.93 3.43
N PRO A 55 -15.43 -0.95 2.57
CA PRO A 55 -15.75 -1.23 1.17
C PRO A 55 -14.52 -1.83 0.46
N ASP A 56 -14.78 -2.61 -0.59
CA ASP A 56 -13.74 -3.17 -1.45
C ASP A 56 -13.44 -2.26 -2.64
N ASP A 57 -12.21 -1.75 -2.73
CA ASP A 57 -11.78 -0.86 -3.81
C ASP A 57 -11.81 -1.51 -5.21
N LYS A 58 -11.68 -2.84 -5.27
CA LYS A 58 -11.62 -3.59 -6.54
C LYS A 58 -13.00 -4.09 -6.98
N ARG A 59 -13.92 -4.26 -6.03
CA ARG A 59 -15.26 -4.82 -6.24
C ARG A 59 -16.31 -3.84 -5.72
N PRO A 60 -16.81 -2.93 -6.58
CA PRO A 60 -17.86 -1.98 -6.21
C PRO A 60 -19.04 -2.68 -5.54
N SER A 61 -19.66 -2.04 -4.55
CA SER A 61 -20.78 -2.52 -3.72
C SER A 61 -20.48 -3.61 -2.69
N ILE A 62 -19.28 -4.21 -2.69
CA ILE A 62 -18.91 -5.24 -1.71
C ILE A 62 -18.32 -4.58 -0.47
N ILE A 63 -18.79 -5.01 0.69
CA ILE A 63 -18.23 -4.68 1.99
C ILE A 63 -17.48 -5.93 2.48
N ASN A 64 -16.21 -5.72 2.82
CA ASN A 64 -15.35 -6.70 3.44
C ASN A 64 -15.34 -6.50 4.96
N LEU A 65 -15.22 -7.61 5.68
CA LEU A 65 -14.86 -7.61 7.08
C LEU A 65 -13.37 -7.91 7.21
N VAL A 66 -12.64 -7.02 7.86
CA VAL A 66 -11.19 -7.13 8.01
C VAL A 66 -10.85 -7.37 9.47
N ILE A 67 -10.10 -8.43 9.71
CA ILE A 67 -9.46 -8.71 10.99
C ILE A 67 -7.98 -8.36 10.81
N GLU A 68 -7.47 -7.42 11.58
CA GLU A 68 -6.09 -6.94 11.45
C GLU A 68 -5.43 -6.82 12.81
N ASN A 69 -4.16 -7.20 12.88
CA ASN A 69 -3.31 -6.85 14.01
C ASN A 69 -2.55 -5.56 13.70
N ILE A 70 -3.05 -4.44 14.22
CA ILE A 70 -2.43 -3.12 14.09
C ILE A 70 -1.28 -2.92 15.08
N GLY A 71 -1.19 -3.79 16.09
CA GLY A 71 -0.12 -3.76 17.07
C GLY A 71 1.21 -4.31 16.52
N PRO A 72 2.35 -3.85 17.05
CA PRO A 72 3.68 -4.33 16.66
C PRO A 72 4.01 -5.73 17.22
N GLY A 73 3.21 -6.24 18.16
CA GLY A 73 3.34 -7.57 18.74
C GLY A 73 2.67 -8.67 17.93
N MET A 74 3.04 -9.93 18.17
CA MET A 74 2.30 -11.08 17.63
C MET A 74 1.10 -11.41 18.52
N ALA A 75 -0.11 -11.41 17.95
CA ALA A 75 -1.29 -11.93 18.62
C ALA A 75 -1.35 -13.46 18.47
N LYS A 76 -1.63 -14.17 19.56
CA LYS A 76 -1.75 -15.63 19.61
C LYS A 76 -3.15 -16.01 20.07
N SER A 77 -3.64 -17.16 19.63
CA SER A 77 -4.93 -17.73 20.02
C SER A 77 -6.08 -16.72 19.95
N VAL A 78 -6.20 -16.04 18.80
CA VAL A 78 -7.23 -15.01 18.60
C VAL A 78 -8.59 -15.68 18.45
N THR A 79 -9.54 -15.30 19.31
CA THR A 79 -10.93 -15.77 19.30
C THR A 79 -11.89 -14.58 19.36
N PHE A 80 -13.13 -14.79 18.93
CA PHE A 80 -14.11 -13.72 18.80
C PHE A 80 -15.40 -14.09 19.51
N LYS A 81 -15.98 -13.12 20.21
CA LYS A 81 -17.32 -13.20 20.76
C LYS A 81 -18.20 -12.24 19.96
N MET A 82 -19.23 -12.81 19.33
CA MET A 82 -20.18 -12.11 18.46
C MET A 82 -21.58 -12.23 19.06
N PRO A 83 -22.54 -11.39 18.62
CA PRO A 83 -23.95 -11.58 18.93
C PRO A 83 -24.48 -12.92 18.39
N ASP A 84 -25.63 -13.36 18.92
CA ASP A 84 -26.27 -14.64 18.56
C ASP A 84 -26.55 -14.77 17.05
N TYR A 85 -26.78 -13.64 16.38
CA TYR A 85 -26.94 -13.55 14.94
C TYR A 85 -25.90 -12.60 14.33
N PHE A 86 -25.09 -13.11 13.43
CA PHE A 86 -24.11 -12.35 12.66
C PHE A 86 -24.16 -12.82 11.20
N PRO A 87 -24.53 -11.95 10.24
CA PRO A 87 -24.82 -12.41 8.89
C PRO A 87 -23.56 -12.85 8.15
N ALA A 88 -23.68 -13.91 7.35
CA ALA A 88 -22.68 -14.34 6.39
C ALA A 88 -23.19 -14.21 4.96
N ASN A 89 -22.29 -13.85 4.03
CA ASN A 89 -22.58 -13.76 2.59
C ASN A 89 -23.85 -12.95 2.30
N ALA A 90 -23.98 -11.79 2.94
CA ALA A 90 -25.18 -10.97 2.91
C ALA A 90 -25.30 -10.19 1.60
N PHE A 91 -25.59 -10.89 0.52
CA PHE A 91 -25.71 -10.32 -0.82
C PHE A 91 -27.14 -9.88 -1.12
N GLY A 92 -27.25 -8.79 -1.88
CA GLY A 92 -28.51 -8.25 -2.37
C GLY A 92 -28.67 -6.76 -2.12
N PHE A 93 -29.64 -6.20 -2.83
CA PHE A 93 -30.03 -4.78 -2.79
C PHE A 93 -31.35 -4.62 -2.01
N GLU A 94 -32.25 -3.77 -2.46
CA GLU A 94 -33.50 -3.43 -1.75
C GLU A 94 -34.44 -4.63 -1.51
N SER A 95 -34.43 -5.64 -2.39
CA SER A 95 -35.23 -6.86 -2.26
C SER A 95 -34.43 -8.08 -1.76
N ALA A 96 -33.32 -7.85 -1.03
CA ALA A 96 -32.50 -8.96 -0.52
C ALA A 96 -33.30 -9.90 0.42
N LYS A 97 -32.99 -11.20 0.37
CA LYS A 97 -33.46 -12.16 1.37
C LYS A 97 -32.69 -11.94 2.67
N LYS A 98 -33.29 -12.24 3.82
CA LYS A 98 -32.56 -12.21 5.11
C LYS A 98 -31.38 -13.19 5.02
N PRO A 99 -30.14 -12.73 5.29
CA PRO A 99 -28.95 -13.56 5.17
C PRO A 99 -28.91 -14.65 6.25
N GLU A 100 -28.15 -15.71 5.98
CA GLU A 100 -27.94 -16.81 6.92
C GLU A 100 -26.91 -16.41 7.99
N ASN A 101 -26.95 -17.11 9.14
CA ASN A 101 -25.99 -16.87 10.22
C ASN A 101 -24.60 -17.39 9.84
N MET A 102 -23.55 -16.72 10.32
CA MET A 102 -22.18 -17.11 10.07
C MET A 102 -21.82 -18.37 10.84
N ILE A 103 -21.49 -19.44 10.11
CA ILE A 103 -21.08 -20.73 10.67
C ILE A 103 -19.63 -21.10 10.34
N THR A 104 -18.99 -20.37 9.42
CA THR A 104 -17.63 -20.65 8.94
C THR A 104 -16.80 -19.38 8.89
N GLY A 105 -15.48 -19.55 9.01
CA GLY A 105 -14.51 -18.48 8.88
C GLY A 105 -13.70 -18.21 10.15
N PRO A 106 -12.72 -17.30 10.08
CA PRO A 106 -11.81 -17.01 11.18
C PRO A 106 -12.49 -16.38 12.40
N LEU A 107 -13.67 -15.75 12.24
CA LEU A 107 -14.47 -15.28 13.36
C LEU A 107 -15.08 -16.41 14.20
N ILE A 108 -15.32 -17.58 13.59
CA ILE A 108 -15.91 -18.75 14.25
C ILE A 108 -14.81 -19.67 14.79
N PHE A 109 -13.82 -20.00 13.95
CA PHE A 109 -12.75 -20.94 14.31
C PHE A 109 -11.58 -20.29 15.05
N GLY A 110 -11.50 -18.96 15.04
CA GLY A 110 -10.36 -18.21 15.56
C GLY A 110 -9.15 -18.22 14.61
N ILE A 111 -8.08 -17.55 15.04
CA ILE A 111 -6.81 -17.45 14.33
C ILE A 111 -5.69 -17.86 15.30
N PRO A 112 -4.94 -18.95 15.03
CA PRO A 112 -3.90 -19.42 15.95
C PRO A 112 -2.79 -18.39 16.20
N SER A 113 -2.40 -17.66 15.16
CA SER A 113 -1.42 -16.59 15.26
C SER A 113 -1.68 -15.53 14.18
N LEU A 114 -1.62 -14.27 14.59
CA LEU A 114 -1.75 -13.11 13.73
C LEU A 114 -0.56 -12.19 13.98
N GLY A 115 0.40 -12.21 13.05
CA GLY A 115 1.59 -11.37 13.13
C GLY A 115 1.29 -9.86 12.98
N PRO A 116 2.26 -9.00 13.28
CA PRO A 116 2.11 -7.55 13.13
C PRO A 116 1.76 -7.16 11.69
N GLY A 117 0.74 -6.33 11.49
CA GLY A 117 0.25 -5.91 10.17
C GLY A 117 -0.40 -7.02 9.34
N ALA A 118 -0.50 -8.24 9.87
CA ALA A 118 -1.18 -9.33 9.18
C ALA A 118 -2.69 -9.14 9.24
N LYS A 119 -3.36 -9.34 8.10
CA LYS A 119 -4.80 -9.20 7.97
C LYS A 119 -5.49 -10.45 7.42
N ARG A 120 -6.75 -10.64 7.79
CA ARG A 120 -7.69 -11.59 7.18
C ARG A 120 -8.88 -10.80 6.66
N VAL A 121 -9.03 -10.80 5.35
CA VAL A 121 -10.11 -10.10 4.66
C VAL A 121 -11.16 -11.12 4.27
N ILE A 122 -12.38 -10.93 4.76
CA ILE A 122 -13.53 -11.79 4.49
C ILE A 122 -14.52 -10.98 3.67
N THR A 123 -15.08 -11.57 2.61
CA THR A 123 -16.19 -10.93 1.90
C THR A 123 -17.44 -11.04 2.77
N TRP A 124 -17.94 -9.92 3.29
CA TRP A 124 -19.05 -9.93 4.24
C TRP A 124 -20.41 -9.91 3.53
N GLY A 125 -20.54 -9.04 2.53
CA GLY A 125 -21.76 -8.92 1.74
C GLY A 125 -21.84 -7.60 0.99
N GLN A 126 -23.06 -7.22 0.62
CA GLN A 126 -23.41 -5.92 0.07
C GLN A 126 -24.20 -5.12 1.09
N PHE A 127 -24.19 -3.79 0.97
CA PHE A 127 -24.89 -2.89 1.89
C PHE A 127 -26.36 -3.27 2.10
N GLY A 128 -27.12 -3.52 1.03
CA GLY A 128 -28.55 -3.86 1.12
C GLY A 128 -28.82 -5.16 1.87
N GLY A 129 -28.04 -6.21 1.60
CA GLY A 129 -28.14 -7.49 2.29
C GLY A 129 -27.73 -7.39 3.76
N LEU A 130 -26.66 -6.65 4.05
CA LEU A 130 -26.16 -6.41 5.41
C LEU A 130 -27.15 -5.59 6.25
N LYS A 131 -27.73 -4.53 5.69
CA LYS A 131 -28.79 -3.72 6.33
C LYS A 131 -30.03 -4.54 6.66
N LYS A 132 -30.41 -5.52 5.84
CA LYS A 132 -31.52 -6.44 6.17
C LYS A 132 -31.18 -7.48 7.23
N GLY A 133 -29.92 -7.89 7.33
CA GLY A 133 -29.45 -8.83 8.35
C GLY A 133 -29.36 -8.17 9.73
N LEU A 134 -28.64 -7.05 9.80
CA LEU A 134 -28.28 -6.39 11.07
C LEU A 134 -29.20 -5.23 11.44
N GLY A 135 -30.04 -4.76 10.51
CA GLY A 135 -30.84 -3.56 10.72
C GLY A 135 -30.00 -2.30 10.73
N ASP A 136 -30.42 -1.32 11.53
CA ASP A 136 -29.71 -0.05 11.76
C ASP A 136 -28.87 -0.08 13.06
N GLU A 137 -28.68 -1.25 13.67
CA GLU A 137 -27.98 -1.40 14.94
C GLU A 137 -26.48 -1.67 14.76
N VAL A 138 -25.69 -1.14 15.68
CA VAL A 138 -24.24 -1.37 15.75
C VAL A 138 -23.97 -2.74 16.37
N SER A 139 -23.22 -3.58 15.68
CA SER A 139 -22.85 -4.91 16.16
C SER A 139 -21.51 -4.86 16.90
N SER A 140 -21.49 -5.27 18.18
CA SER A 140 -20.24 -5.39 18.94
C SER A 140 -19.59 -6.76 18.74
N VAL A 141 -18.30 -6.76 18.38
CA VAL A 141 -17.46 -7.95 18.27
C VAL A 141 -16.31 -7.81 19.25
N VAL A 142 -16.23 -8.72 20.23
CA VAL A 142 -15.15 -8.71 21.22
C VAL A 142 -14.08 -9.71 20.82
N CYS A 143 -12.89 -9.19 20.53
CA CYS A 143 -11.71 -9.97 20.22
C CYS A 143 -10.99 -10.35 21.51
N HIS A 144 -10.67 -11.63 21.69
CA HIS A 144 -9.83 -12.11 22.78
C HIS A 144 -8.56 -12.71 22.17
N TYR A 145 -7.40 -12.35 22.70
CA TYR A 145 -6.14 -12.85 22.18
C TYR A 145 -5.05 -12.79 23.26
N THR A 146 -3.97 -13.51 23.04
CA THR A 146 -2.82 -13.49 23.95
C THR A 146 -1.60 -12.83 23.31
N GLY A 147 -0.87 -12.06 24.12
CA GLY A 147 0.43 -11.49 23.78
C GLY A 147 1.52 -12.00 24.72
N ASP A 148 2.78 -11.83 24.32
CA ASP A 148 3.91 -12.20 25.17
C ASP A 148 4.08 -11.19 26.32
N ARG A 149 4.33 -11.67 27.54
CA ARG A 149 4.57 -10.80 28.69
C ARG A 149 5.93 -10.09 28.57
N ILE A 150 5.98 -8.85 29.06
CA ILE A 150 7.22 -8.06 29.09
C ILE A 150 7.95 -8.34 30.40
N GLY A 151 9.22 -8.75 30.30
CA GLY A 151 10.11 -8.96 31.45
C GLY A 151 9.89 -10.27 32.22
N LEU A 152 8.84 -11.04 31.93
CA LEU A 152 8.58 -12.35 32.54
C LEU A 152 8.18 -13.38 31.49
N PRO A 153 8.52 -14.67 31.68
CA PRO A 153 8.04 -15.74 30.82
C PRO A 153 6.52 -15.89 30.94
N GLY A 154 5.85 -16.21 29.83
CA GLY A 154 4.42 -16.49 29.77
C GLY A 154 3.63 -15.50 28.91
N GLN A 155 2.31 -15.71 28.89
CA GLN A 155 1.37 -14.96 28.04
C GLN A 155 0.44 -14.08 28.87
N LYS A 156 0.02 -12.95 28.29
CA LYS A 156 -0.98 -12.02 28.83
C LYS A 156 -2.24 -12.12 27.97
N SER A 157 -3.39 -12.26 28.59
CA SER A 157 -4.69 -12.17 27.91
C SER A 157 -5.03 -10.70 27.68
N LEU A 158 -5.47 -10.38 26.46
CA LEU A 158 -5.87 -9.07 25.99
C LEU A 158 -7.24 -9.19 25.34
N GLN A 159 -7.99 -8.10 25.41
CA GLN A 159 -9.30 -8.03 24.78
C GLN A 159 -9.51 -6.66 24.15
N THR A 160 -10.18 -6.63 23.01
CA THR A 160 -10.54 -5.40 22.29
C THR A 160 -11.98 -5.53 21.83
N GLU A 161 -12.81 -4.56 22.19
CA GLU A 161 -14.18 -4.45 21.70
C GLU A 161 -14.21 -3.61 20.43
N CYS A 162 -14.78 -4.18 19.36
CA CYS A 162 -14.89 -3.54 18.05
C CYS A 162 -16.36 -3.32 17.71
N LEU A 163 -16.72 -2.07 17.46
CA LEU A 163 -18.07 -1.70 17.06
C LEU A 163 -18.16 -1.66 15.53
N LEU A 164 -19.02 -2.52 14.97
CA LEU A 164 -19.26 -2.62 13.54
C LEU A 164 -20.57 -1.93 13.19
N ASP A 165 -20.48 -0.84 12.44
CA ASP A 165 -21.62 -0.12 11.90
C ASP A 165 -21.62 -0.18 10.36
N ILE A 166 -22.77 -0.55 9.80
CA ILE A 166 -22.99 -0.57 8.34
C ILE A 166 -23.61 0.75 7.88
N LYS A 167 -24.36 1.43 8.74
CA LYS A 167 -25.07 2.67 8.40
C LYS A 167 -24.11 3.78 8.00
N SER A 168 -22.90 3.81 8.56
CA SER A 168 -21.82 4.72 8.14
C SER A 168 -21.47 4.64 6.64
N PHE A 169 -21.77 3.53 5.95
CA PHE A 169 -21.59 3.40 4.50
C PHE A 169 -22.76 3.94 3.68
N GLU A 170 -23.87 4.33 4.31
CA GLU A 170 -25.00 4.94 3.62
C GLU A 170 -24.56 6.25 2.94
N ALA A 171 -24.84 6.39 1.65
CA ALA A 171 -24.40 7.51 0.81
C ALA A 171 -22.88 7.68 0.62
N THR A 172 -22.05 6.70 0.96
CA THR A 172 -20.64 6.70 0.54
C THR A 172 -20.49 6.31 -0.94
N ASP A 173 -19.55 6.97 -1.62
CA ASP A 173 -19.26 6.65 -3.02
C ASP A 173 -18.50 5.33 -3.12
N ALA A 174 -19.08 4.37 -3.83
CA ALA A 174 -18.49 3.07 -4.13
C ALA A 174 -18.03 3.01 -5.60
N SER A 175 -17.49 4.11 -6.13
CA SER A 175 -17.03 4.21 -7.50
C SER A 175 -15.90 3.24 -7.81
N ASP A 176 -15.86 2.79 -9.08
CA ASP A 176 -14.91 1.77 -9.54
C ASP A 176 -13.48 2.30 -9.62
N ASN A 177 -12.74 2.11 -8.53
CA ASN A 177 -11.31 2.39 -8.40
C ASN A 177 -10.43 1.30 -9.03
N ASN A 178 -10.99 0.37 -9.82
CA ASN A 178 -10.22 -0.64 -10.54
C ASN A 178 -9.48 -0.05 -11.77
N TRP A 179 -8.58 0.89 -11.49
CA TRP A 179 -7.68 1.51 -12.44
C TRP A 179 -6.79 0.49 -13.14
N ASP A 180 -6.44 -0.60 -12.45
CA ASP A 180 -5.63 -1.69 -13.01
C ASP A 180 -6.30 -2.32 -14.24
N LYS A 181 -7.59 -2.68 -14.13
CA LYS A 181 -8.34 -3.27 -15.25
C LYS A 181 -8.53 -2.26 -16.39
N LYS A 182 -8.81 -1.00 -16.07
CA LYS A 182 -8.93 0.08 -17.08
C LYS A 182 -7.60 0.28 -17.81
N THR A 183 -6.49 0.36 -17.07
CA THR A 183 -5.14 0.52 -17.60
C THR A 183 -4.76 -0.66 -18.49
N ALA A 184 -4.99 -1.90 -18.04
CA ALA A 184 -4.72 -3.09 -18.84
C ALA A 184 -5.50 -3.08 -20.16
N LYS A 185 -6.78 -2.65 -20.13
CA LYS A 185 -7.62 -2.55 -21.33
C LYS A 185 -7.13 -1.48 -22.30
N GLU A 186 -6.70 -0.32 -21.80
CA GLU A 186 -6.11 0.73 -22.65
C GLU A 186 -4.76 0.29 -23.23
N LEU A 187 -3.92 -0.39 -22.44
CA LEU A 187 -2.66 -0.98 -22.92
C LEU A 187 -2.92 -2.04 -24.01
N GLU A 188 -3.94 -2.88 -23.86
CA GLU A 188 -4.34 -3.86 -24.88
C GLU A 188 -4.77 -3.17 -26.19
N LYS A 189 -5.52 -2.06 -26.12
CA LYS A 189 -5.87 -1.27 -27.30
C LYS A 189 -4.63 -0.68 -27.97
N ILE A 190 -3.70 -0.13 -27.20
CA ILE A 190 -2.42 0.40 -27.72
C ILE A 190 -1.65 -0.71 -28.42
N ALA A 191 -1.53 -1.89 -27.81
CA ALA A 191 -0.85 -3.04 -28.41
C ALA A 191 -1.49 -3.49 -29.73
N LYS A 192 -2.83 -3.50 -29.81
CA LYS A 192 -3.58 -3.79 -31.05
C LYS A 192 -3.32 -2.75 -32.15
N VAL A 193 -3.29 -1.47 -31.81
CA VAL A 193 -2.98 -0.40 -32.78
C VAL A 193 -1.54 -0.50 -33.27
N LEU A 194 -0.58 -0.79 -32.38
CA LEU A 194 0.82 -0.95 -32.74
C LEU A 194 1.03 -2.17 -33.64
N THR A 195 0.41 -3.30 -33.33
CA THR A 195 0.48 -4.50 -34.19
C THR A 195 -0.17 -4.26 -35.55
N GLN A 196 -1.32 -3.58 -35.61
CA GLN A 196 -1.96 -3.20 -36.89
C GLN A 196 -1.14 -2.19 -37.69
N SER A 197 -0.38 -1.32 -37.03
CA SER A 197 0.51 -0.35 -37.68
C SER A 197 1.78 -1.05 -38.18
N ALA A 198 2.33 -1.99 -37.41
CA ALA A 198 3.52 -2.76 -37.76
C ALA A 198 3.27 -3.76 -38.91
N THR A 199 2.05 -4.25 -39.09
CA THR A 199 1.68 -5.12 -40.21
C THR A 199 1.44 -4.37 -41.53
N GLY A 200 1.60 -3.05 -41.57
CA GLY A 200 1.64 -2.25 -42.80
C GLY A 200 0.29 -2.05 -43.52
N PHE A 201 -0.82 -2.53 -42.95
CA PHE A 201 -2.11 -2.56 -43.65
C PHE A 201 -2.99 -1.31 -43.49
N LYS A 202 -2.54 -0.29 -42.75
CA LYS A 202 -3.27 0.99 -42.63
C LYS A 202 -2.34 2.19 -42.84
N SER A 203 -2.60 2.98 -43.88
CA SER A 203 -1.93 4.26 -44.08
C SER A 203 -2.29 5.20 -42.92
N ILE A 204 -1.31 5.55 -42.10
CA ILE A 204 -1.47 6.65 -41.14
C ILE A 204 -1.56 7.93 -41.96
N LYS A 205 -2.75 8.53 -42.05
CA LYS A 205 -2.91 9.88 -42.61
C LYS A 205 -2.29 10.87 -41.64
N ILE A 206 -1.02 11.18 -41.86
CA ILE A 206 -0.38 12.35 -41.25
C ILE A 206 -0.81 13.54 -42.09
N ASP A 207 -1.73 14.35 -41.58
CA ASP A 207 -2.01 15.68 -42.16
C ASP A 207 -0.80 16.58 -41.87
N CYS A 208 0.23 16.43 -42.71
CA CYS A 208 1.30 17.40 -42.80
C CYS A 208 0.82 18.50 -43.75
N SER A 209 0.63 19.71 -43.25
CA SER A 209 0.45 20.90 -44.07
C SER A 209 1.76 21.18 -44.82
N ILE A 210 1.95 20.51 -45.96
CA ILE A 210 3.09 20.75 -46.84
C ILE A 210 2.90 22.15 -47.43
N SER A 211 3.56 23.14 -46.81
CA SER A 211 3.79 24.44 -47.42
C SER A 211 4.48 24.22 -48.77
N ARG A 212 3.79 24.55 -49.86
CA ARG A 212 4.19 24.29 -51.25
C ARG A 212 5.51 24.95 -51.66
N GLY A 213 6.11 25.81 -50.82
CA GLY A 213 7.38 26.48 -51.08
C GLY A 213 8.64 25.60 -50.99
N HIS A 214 8.56 24.41 -50.40
CA HIS A 214 9.74 23.55 -50.17
C HIS A 214 9.59 22.10 -50.66
N ALA A 215 8.64 21.83 -51.56
CA ALA A 215 8.38 20.49 -52.08
C ALA A 215 9.64 19.83 -52.68
N GLY A 216 10.49 20.59 -53.36
CA GLY A 216 11.77 20.09 -53.91
C GLY A 216 12.77 19.65 -52.83
N ASN A 217 12.90 20.43 -51.75
CA ASN A 217 13.80 20.08 -50.63
C ASN A 217 13.30 18.89 -49.84
N ASN A 218 11.98 18.79 -49.63
CA ASN A 218 11.38 17.65 -48.94
C ASN A 218 11.54 16.36 -49.76
N LEU A 219 11.30 16.42 -51.08
CA LEU A 219 11.49 15.28 -51.98
C LEU A 219 12.98 14.86 -52.05
N ALA A 220 13.90 15.83 -52.07
CA ALA A 220 15.33 15.56 -52.03
C ALA A 220 15.74 14.87 -50.71
N CYS A 221 15.20 15.31 -49.58
CA CYS A 221 15.45 14.72 -48.26
C CYS A 221 14.91 13.28 -48.19
N PHE A 222 13.66 13.05 -48.65
CA PHE A 222 13.09 11.70 -48.70
C PHE A 222 13.86 10.76 -49.62
N ARG A 223 14.29 11.24 -50.80
CA ARG A 223 15.13 10.45 -51.72
C ARG A 223 16.49 10.12 -51.08
N HIS A 224 17.05 11.05 -50.30
CA HIS A 224 18.32 10.86 -49.59
C HIS A 224 18.22 9.82 -48.47
N VAL A 225 17.17 9.90 -47.64
CA VAL A 225 16.90 8.93 -46.58
C VAL A 225 16.63 7.54 -47.16
N ALA A 226 15.85 7.45 -48.25
CA ALA A 226 15.57 6.19 -48.93
C ALA A 226 16.84 5.56 -49.52
N LEU A 227 17.70 6.35 -50.17
CA LEU A 227 18.98 5.86 -50.71
C LEU A 227 19.93 5.38 -49.61
N ASN A 228 19.99 6.06 -48.47
CA ASN A 228 20.82 5.63 -47.33
C ASN A 228 20.31 4.32 -46.73
N GLN A 229 18.99 4.12 -46.64
CA GLN A 229 18.40 2.87 -46.17
C GLN A 229 18.65 1.70 -47.14
N ILE A 230 18.57 1.93 -48.45
CA ILE A 230 18.86 0.91 -49.48
C ILE A 230 20.33 0.50 -49.45
N ARG A 231 21.26 1.44 -49.17
CA ARG A 231 22.72 1.18 -49.20
C ARG A 231 23.31 0.71 -47.87
N ARG A 232 22.52 0.56 -46.79
CA ARG A 232 22.97 0.18 -45.44
C ARG A 232 24.17 1.01 -44.94
N GLU A 233 24.21 2.30 -45.25
CA GLU A 233 25.22 3.20 -44.69
C GLU A 233 24.74 3.69 -43.31
N ASN A 234 25.30 3.12 -42.24
CA ASN A 234 24.83 3.36 -40.87
C ASN A 234 25.39 4.63 -40.22
N THR A 235 26.29 5.38 -40.87
CA THR A 235 26.94 6.55 -40.26
C THR A 235 26.87 7.80 -41.14
N VAL A 236 26.22 8.84 -40.60
CA VAL A 236 26.00 10.15 -41.24
C VAL A 236 27.32 10.81 -41.66
N ILE A 237 28.39 10.62 -40.87
CA ILE A 237 29.71 11.25 -41.08
C ILE A 237 30.39 10.72 -42.35
N ALA A 238 30.30 9.42 -42.64
CA ALA A 238 30.89 8.83 -43.84
C ALA A 238 30.20 9.35 -45.13
N SER A 239 28.88 9.55 -45.06
CA SER A 239 28.07 10.09 -46.16
C SER A 239 28.45 11.54 -46.49
N VAL A 240 28.65 12.38 -45.46
CA VAL A 240 29.00 13.80 -45.63
C VAL A 240 30.42 13.96 -46.19
N ASN A 241 31.40 13.23 -45.67
CA ASN A 241 32.80 13.31 -46.15
C ASN A 241 32.95 12.90 -47.62
N ARG A 242 32.21 11.87 -48.06
CA ARG A 242 32.26 11.42 -49.46
C ARG A 242 31.61 12.43 -50.41
N LYS A 243 30.53 13.10 -49.98
CA LYS A 243 29.88 14.17 -50.74
C LYS A 243 30.74 15.42 -50.86
N GLN A 244 31.41 15.83 -49.78
CA GLN A 244 32.38 16.93 -49.85
C GLN A 244 33.52 16.60 -50.82
N LYS A 245 33.98 15.33 -50.83
CA LYS A 245 35.00 14.85 -51.76
C LYS A 245 34.53 14.80 -53.22
N MET A 246 33.26 14.47 -53.48
CA MET A 246 32.68 14.54 -54.84
C MET A 246 32.45 15.98 -55.29
N ALA A 247 32.06 16.88 -54.38
CA ALA A 247 31.86 18.29 -54.69
C ALA A 247 33.17 19.05 -54.96
N THR A 248 34.31 18.53 -54.50
CA THR A 248 35.65 19.07 -54.79
C THR A 248 36.35 18.41 -55.99
N MET A 249 35.71 17.47 -56.69
CA MET A 249 36.26 16.89 -57.92
C MET A 249 36.06 17.84 -59.12
N SER A 250 37.03 17.85 -60.04
CA SER A 250 36.92 18.59 -61.30
C SER A 250 35.80 18.02 -62.17
N GLU A 251 35.16 18.87 -62.97
CA GLU A 251 34.02 18.50 -63.82
C GLU A 251 34.35 17.35 -64.79
N GLU A 252 35.58 17.28 -65.30
CA GLU A 252 36.04 16.18 -66.17
C GLU A 252 35.94 14.80 -65.53
N VAL A 253 36.20 14.71 -64.21
CA VAL A 253 36.13 13.44 -63.46
C VAL A 253 34.68 13.08 -63.15
N LEU A 254 33.84 14.08 -62.90
CA LEU A 254 32.41 13.87 -62.64
C LEU A 254 31.69 13.34 -63.89
N ASP A 255 32.03 13.86 -65.07
CA ASP A 255 31.45 13.40 -66.34
C ASP A 255 31.86 11.95 -66.67
N LEU A 256 33.08 11.54 -66.32
CA LEU A 256 33.53 10.16 -66.56
C LEU A 256 32.83 9.15 -65.65
N ILE A 257 32.46 9.55 -64.42
CA ILE A 257 31.75 8.68 -63.46
C ILE A 257 30.26 8.55 -63.83
N VAL A 258 29.65 9.61 -64.35
CA VAL A 258 28.23 9.59 -64.74
C VAL A 258 28.00 8.78 -66.02
N ASN A 259 29.00 8.72 -66.90
CA ASN A 259 28.92 8.04 -68.19
C ASN A 259 29.58 6.65 -68.23
N ALA A 260 30.04 6.12 -67.08
CA ALA A 260 30.52 4.74 -66.93
C ALA A 260 29.45 3.83 -66.34
#